data_AF-A0A428YJS1-F1
#
_entry.id   AF-A0A428YJS1-F1
#
_cell.length_a   1.000
_cell.length_b   1.000
_cell.length_c   1.000
_cell.angle_alpha   90.00
_cell.angle_beta   90.00
_cell.angle_gamma   90.00
#
_symmetry.space_group_name_H-M   'P 1'
#
loop_
_entity.id
_entity.type
_entity.pdbx_description
1 polymer ?
#
loop_
_entity_poly.entity_id
_entity_poly.type
_entity_poly.pdbx_seq_one_letter_code
_entity_poly.pdbx_strand_id
1 'polypeptide(L)'
;MGDPGINVETGGLTRFAADVRADVDYVTEPAVGRATMPLSSVPFGAQNASGAVHAAKQRYARSLNASTRNLSNFLAAARLLAAAAEKVAAEFDASDARSADGTRRVEQALWAAAEEARLARLAAEQAAAGPRRPGRAVGM
;
A
#
# COMPACT_ATOMS: atom_id res chain seq x y z
N MET A 1 -13.91 -1.17 -25.07
CA MET A 1 -14.05 -2.10 -23.93
C MET A 1 -12.78 -1.95 -23.11
N GLY A 2 -12.88 -1.35 -21.92
CA GLY A 2 -11.73 -1.16 -21.04
C GLY A 2 -11.40 -2.47 -20.34
N ASP A 3 -10.14 -2.88 -20.40
CA ASP A 3 -9.61 -4.06 -19.73
C ASP A 3 -9.87 -3.94 -18.22
N PRO A 4 -10.39 -4.97 -17.52
CA PRO A 4 -10.58 -4.94 -16.08
C PRO A 4 -9.22 -5.16 -15.42
N GLY A 5 -8.37 -4.13 -15.49
CA GLY A 5 -7.20 -4.06 -14.62
C GLY A 5 -7.69 -4.25 -13.18
N ILE A 6 -7.10 -5.21 -12.48
CA ILE A 6 -7.39 -5.44 -11.06
C ILE A 6 -6.95 -4.18 -10.32
N ASN A 7 -7.87 -3.25 -10.17
CA ASN A 7 -7.66 -2.01 -9.42
C ASN A 7 -7.76 -2.42 -7.95
N VAL A 8 -6.61 -2.71 -7.34
CA VAL A 8 -6.57 -3.12 -5.93
C VAL A 8 -6.90 -1.88 -5.12
N GLU A 9 -7.99 -1.90 -4.35
CA GLU A 9 -8.40 -0.75 -3.54
C GLU A 9 -7.44 -0.54 -2.37
N THR A 10 -6.34 0.18 -2.62
CA THR A 10 -5.30 0.52 -1.63
C THR A 10 -5.77 1.58 -0.63
N GLY A 11 -6.83 2.33 -0.95
CA GLY A 11 -7.42 3.34 -0.08
C GLY A 11 -7.83 2.80 1.30
N GLY A 12 -8.29 1.55 1.37
CA GLY A 12 -8.63 0.88 2.62
C GLY A 12 -7.42 0.67 3.54
N LEU A 13 -6.26 0.29 2.98
CA LEU A 13 -5.02 0.07 3.72
C LEU A 13 -4.44 1.39 4.24
N THR A 14 -4.46 2.43 3.41
CA THR A 14 -4.00 3.77 3.80
C THR A 14 -4.87 4.35 4.92
N ARG A 15 -6.20 4.21 4.81
CA ARG A 15 -7.12 4.64 5.86
C ARG A 15 -6.92 3.86 7.15
N PHE A 16 -6.80 2.53 7.06
CA PHE A 16 -6.51 1.68 8.22
C PHE A 16 -5.22 2.11 8.92
N ALA A 17 -4.14 2.36 8.18
CA ALA A 17 -2.88 2.82 8.77
C ALA A 17 -3.02 4.19 9.46
N ALA A 18 -3.75 5.12 8.85
CA ALA A 18 -4.02 6.43 9.42
C ALA A 18 -4.84 6.34 10.73
N ASP A 19 -5.91 5.53 10.73
CA ASP A 19 -6.77 5.32 11.88
C ASP A 19 -5.99 4.66 13.04
N VAL A 20 -5.19 3.64 12.75
CA VAL A 20 -4.34 2.97 13.76
C VAL A 20 -3.31 3.93 14.36
N ARG A 21 -2.68 4.78 13.56
CA ARG A 21 -1.75 5.80 14.08
C ARG A 21 -2.46 6.81 14.97
N ALA A 22 -3.63 7.31 14.54
CA ALA A 22 -4.40 8.26 15.32
C ALA A 22 -4.80 7.68 16.68
N ASP A 23 -5.29 6.43 16.71
CA ASP A 23 -5.65 5.75 17.96
C ASP A 23 -4.43 5.50 18.86
N VAL A 24 -3.28 5.17 18.28
CA VAL A 24 -2.04 4.99 19.04
C VAL A 24 -1.58 6.31 19.64
N ASP A 25 -1.43 7.35 18.83
CA ASP A 25 -0.78 8.60 19.22
C ASP A 25 -1.67 9.50 20.08
N TYR A 26 -2.99 9.54 19.82
CA TYR A 26 -3.90 10.45 20.53
C TYR A 26 -4.66 9.80 21.68
N VAL A 27 -4.85 8.48 21.66
CA VAL A 27 -5.67 7.79 22.67
C VAL A 27 -4.81 6.89 23.55
N THR A 28 -4.14 5.92 22.93
CA THR A 28 -3.56 4.78 23.66
C THR A 28 -2.25 5.15 24.34
N GLU A 29 -1.29 5.77 23.64
CA GLU A 29 -0.02 6.17 24.21
C GLU A 29 -0.18 7.20 25.35
N PRO A 30 -1.03 8.25 25.23
CA PRO A 30 -1.31 9.14 26.34
C PRO A 30 -1.97 8.43 27.53
N ALA A 31 -2.88 7.47 27.29
CA ALA A 31 -3.51 6.70 28.35
C ALA A 31 -2.51 5.81 29.10
N VAL A 32 -1.59 5.15 28.38
CA VAL A 32 -0.50 4.36 28.97
C VAL A 32 0.46 5.26 29.77
N GLY A 33 0.81 6.44 29.24
CA GLY A 33 1.62 7.42 29.95
C GLY A 33 0.98 7.85 31.28
N ARG A 34 -0.32 8.19 31.27
CA ARG A 34 -1.06 8.52 32.50
C ARG A 34 -1.15 7.35 33.48
N ALA A 35 -1.33 6.13 32.99
CA ALA A 35 -1.42 4.94 33.85
C ALA A 35 -0.09 4.57 34.52
N THR A 36 1.05 4.93 33.90
CA THR A 36 2.39 4.59 34.39
C THR A 36 3.00 5.65 35.30
N MET A 37 2.59 6.92 35.16
CA MET A 37 3.12 8.04 35.95
C MET A 37 2.98 7.86 37.48
N PRO A 38 1.85 7.39 38.04
CA PRO A 38 1.73 7.18 39.49
C PRO A 38 2.59 6.03 40.02
N LEU A 39 3.07 5.15 39.14
CA LEU A 39 3.75 3.92 39.51
C LEU A 39 5.24 4.11 39.70
N SER A 40 5.83 5.10 39.04
CA SER A 40 7.24 5.49 39.19
C SER A 40 7.50 6.29 40.47
N SER A 41 6.46 6.89 41.07
CA SER A 41 6.58 7.79 42.23
C SER A 41 6.27 7.14 43.58
N VAL A 42 5.73 5.91 43.63
CA VAL A 42 5.35 5.24 44.89
C VAL A 42 6.40 4.18 45.25
N PRO A 43 7.21 4.38 46.31
CA PRO A 43 8.11 3.34 46.79
C PRO A 43 7.31 2.20 47.42
N PHE A 44 7.01 1.16 46.63
CA PHE A 44 6.42 -0.07 47.12
C PHE A 44 7.35 -0.73 48.14
N GLY A 45 6.96 -0.70 49.41
CA GLY A 45 7.60 -1.52 50.44
C GLY A 45 8.48 -0.79 51.45
N ALA A 46 8.55 0.53 51.44
CA ALA A 46 9.35 1.28 52.44
C ALA A 46 8.85 1.13 53.88
N GLN A 47 7.54 0.93 54.07
CA GLN A 47 6.92 0.61 55.37
C GLN A 47 5.86 -0.49 55.17
N ASN A 48 6.04 -1.64 55.81
CA ASN A 48 5.10 -2.78 55.71
C ASN A 48 4.67 -3.22 57.10
N ALA A 49 3.36 -3.38 57.29
CA ALA A 49 2.79 -3.84 58.56
C ALA A 49 3.13 -5.32 58.88
N SER A 50 3.44 -6.14 57.87
CA SER A 50 3.85 -7.54 58.03
C SER A 50 4.56 -8.10 56.78
N GLY A 51 5.17 -9.28 56.91
CA GLY A 51 5.80 -9.99 55.79
C GLY A 51 4.81 -10.43 54.70
N ALA A 52 3.57 -10.78 55.07
CA ALA A 52 2.51 -11.11 54.11
C ALA A 52 2.10 -9.87 53.28
N VAL A 53 2.01 -8.70 53.92
CA VAL A 53 1.75 -7.42 53.24
C VAL A 53 2.88 -7.07 52.28
N HIS A 54 4.14 -7.33 52.67
CA HIS A 54 5.28 -7.15 51.79
C HIS A 54 5.21 -8.06 50.55
N ALA A 55 4.93 -9.35 50.74
CA ALA A 55 4.79 -10.30 49.63
C ALA A 55 3.64 -9.95 48.68
N ALA A 56 2.51 -9.48 49.21
CA ALA A 56 1.38 -9.01 48.41
C ALA A 56 1.75 -7.78 47.58
N LYS A 57 2.44 -6.79 48.17
CA LYS A 57 2.94 -5.59 47.45
C LYS A 57 3.91 -5.96 46.33
N GLN A 58 4.83 -6.90 46.56
CA GLN A 58 5.75 -7.38 45.52
C GLN A 58 5.02 -8.08 44.36
N ARG A 59 3.97 -8.87 44.65
CA ARG A 59 3.16 -9.52 43.61
C ARG A 59 2.40 -8.49 42.78
N TYR A 60 1.81 -7.50 43.45
CA TYR A 60 1.12 -6.39 42.78
C TYR A 60 2.07 -5.61 41.86
N ALA A 61 3.24 -5.21 42.36
CA ALA A 61 4.25 -4.51 41.56
C ALA A 61 4.70 -5.32 40.34
N ARG A 62 4.89 -6.65 40.48
CA ARG A 62 5.21 -7.54 39.35
C ARG A 62 4.10 -7.60 38.31
N SER A 63 2.84 -7.78 38.75
CA SER A 63 1.69 -7.80 37.85
C SER A 63 1.58 -6.51 37.06
N LEU A 64 1.78 -5.39 37.74
CA LEU A 64 1.68 -4.06 37.17
C LEU A 64 2.78 -3.78 36.14
N ASN A 65 4.01 -4.22 36.42
CA ASN A 65 5.11 -4.14 35.46
C ASN A 65 4.83 -5.02 34.22
N ALA A 66 4.31 -6.23 34.42
CA ALA A 66 3.92 -7.11 33.31
C ALA A 66 2.82 -6.47 32.44
N SER A 67 1.78 -5.90 33.05
CA SER A 67 0.71 -5.19 32.34
C SER A 67 1.27 -3.99 31.56
N THR A 68 2.16 -3.20 32.16
CA THR A 68 2.80 -2.05 31.50
C THR A 68 3.59 -2.49 30.27
N ARG A 69 4.42 -3.54 30.41
CA ARG A 69 5.18 -4.09 29.29
C ARG A 69 4.27 -4.60 28.17
N ASN A 70 3.17 -5.26 28.51
CA ASN A 70 2.20 -5.73 27.52
C ASN A 70 1.58 -4.57 26.74
N LEU A 71 1.24 -3.47 27.41
CA LEU A 71 0.73 -2.26 26.76
C LEU A 71 1.77 -1.63 25.82
N SER A 72 3.04 -1.52 26.25
CA SER A 72 4.11 -1.03 25.38
C SER A 72 4.32 -1.91 24.15
N ASN A 73 4.27 -3.24 24.31
CA ASN A 73 4.38 -4.17 23.19
C ASN A 73 3.22 -4.03 22.21
N PHE A 74 2.00 -3.83 22.72
CA PHE A 74 0.82 -3.61 21.89
C PHE A 74 0.95 -2.33 21.06
N LEU A 75 1.40 -1.22 21.66
CA LEU A 75 1.67 0.03 20.95
C LEU A 75 2.71 -0.15 19.84
N ALA A 76 3.80 -0.87 20.13
CA ALA A 76 4.84 -1.14 19.13
C ALA A 76 4.32 -1.99 17.96
N ALA A 77 3.51 -3.03 18.26
CA ALA A 77 2.90 -3.87 17.25
C ALA A 77 1.90 -3.10 16.37
N ALA A 78 1.08 -2.23 16.96
CA ALA A 78 0.13 -1.39 16.22
C ALA A 78 0.86 -0.43 15.25
N ARG A 79 1.95 0.20 15.70
CA ARG A 79 2.80 1.06 14.85
C ARG A 79 3.40 0.28 13.68
N LEU A 80 3.92 -0.92 13.95
CA LEU A 80 4.51 -1.78 12.92
C LEU A 80 3.46 -2.23 11.89
N LEU A 81 2.25 -2.57 12.34
CA LEU A 81 1.16 -2.96 11.46
C LEU A 81 0.70 -1.80 10.56
N ALA A 82 0.58 -0.59 11.09
CA ALA A 82 0.25 0.60 10.30
C ALA A 82 1.33 0.87 9.23
N ALA A 83 2.62 0.80 9.59
CA ALA A 83 3.72 0.98 8.64
C ALA A 83 3.74 -0.10 7.55
N ALA A 84 3.44 -1.35 7.92
CA ALA A 84 3.33 -2.44 6.94
C ALA A 84 2.16 -2.22 5.97
N ALA A 85 1.00 -1.78 6.45
CA ALA A 85 -0.16 -1.48 5.61
C ALA A 85 0.14 -0.36 4.60
N GLU A 86 0.82 0.72 5.00
CA GLU A 86 1.26 1.78 4.09
C GLU A 86 2.25 1.27 3.04
N LYS A 87 3.21 0.45 3.45
CA LYS A 87 4.19 -0.12 2.53
C LYS A 87 3.51 -0.98 1.47
N VAL A 88 2.56 -1.83 1.89
CA VAL A 88 1.78 -2.66 0.96
C VAL A 88 0.95 -1.79 0.02
N ALA A 89 0.27 -0.76 0.53
CA ALA A 89 -0.49 0.18 -0.30
C ALA A 89 0.41 0.84 -1.37
N ALA A 90 1.58 1.35 -0.96
CA ALA A 90 2.53 1.98 -1.87
C ALA A 90 3.09 1.01 -2.93
N GLU A 91 3.34 -0.25 -2.57
CA GLU A 91 3.81 -1.27 -3.51
C GLU A 91 2.73 -1.63 -4.55
N PHE A 92 1.46 -1.69 -4.15
CA PHE A 92 0.34 -1.90 -5.07
C PHE A 92 0.14 -0.70 -6.00
N ASP A 93 0.12 0.53 -5.48
CA ASP A 93 0.01 1.74 -6.32
C ASP A 93 1.15 1.82 -7.36
N ALA A 94 2.37 1.46 -6.96
CA ALA A 94 3.52 1.40 -7.86
C ALA A 94 3.42 0.26 -8.89
N SER A 95 2.77 -0.85 -8.55
CA SER A 95 2.49 -1.94 -9.48
C SER A 95 1.45 -1.54 -10.52
N ASP A 96 0.37 -0.89 -10.09
CA ASP A 96 -0.71 -0.44 -10.96
C ASP A 96 -0.24 0.66 -11.91
N ALA A 97 0.56 1.61 -11.43
CA ALA A 97 1.19 2.63 -12.27
C ALA A 97 2.08 2.01 -13.36
N ARG A 98 2.94 1.03 -13.00
CA ARG A 98 3.79 0.32 -13.96
C ARG A 98 2.97 -0.48 -14.98
N SER A 99 1.87 -1.07 -14.56
CA SER A 99 0.97 -1.83 -15.43
C SER A 99 0.28 -0.91 -16.43
N ALA A 100 -0.25 0.24 -15.99
CA ALA A 100 -0.84 1.26 -16.85
C ALA A 100 0.18 1.81 -17.87
N ASP A 101 1.41 2.06 -17.44
CA ASP A 101 2.51 2.45 -18.34
C ASP A 101 2.82 1.39 -19.39
N GLY A 102 2.85 0.12 -18.97
CA GLY A 102 3.04 -1.03 -19.85
C GLY A 102 1.95 -1.12 -20.92
N THR A 103 0.68 -1.04 -20.52
CA THR A 103 -0.46 -1.08 -21.45
C THR A 103 -0.39 0.05 -22.47
N ARG A 104 -0.09 1.29 -22.03
CA ARG A 104 0.07 2.43 -22.96
C ARG A 104 1.17 2.20 -23.99
N ARG A 105 2.30 1.61 -23.58
CA ARG A 105 3.40 1.29 -24.51
C ARG A 105 3.01 0.20 -25.50
N VAL A 106 2.32 -0.85 -25.04
CA VAL A 106 1.82 -1.92 -25.91
C VAL A 106 0.80 -1.38 -26.92
N GLU A 107 -0.14 -0.55 -26.47
CA GLU A 107 -1.10 0.11 -27.36
C GLU A 107 -0.39 0.98 -28.41
N GLN A 108 0.59 1.79 -28.00
CA GLN A 108 1.39 2.59 -28.93
C GLN A 108 2.13 1.72 -29.96
N ALA A 109 2.74 0.61 -29.52
CA ALA A 109 3.43 -0.32 -30.41
C ALA A 109 2.47 -0.99 -31.39
N LEU A 110 1.27 -1.37 -30.94
CA LEU A 110 0.23 -1.93 -31.79
C LEU A 110 -0.28 -0.91 -32.82
N TRP A 111 -0.50 0.34 -32.42
CA TRP A 111 -0.88 1.41 -33.35
C TRP A 111 0.18 1.68 -34.41
N ALA A 112 1.46 1.71 -34.02
CA ALA A 112 2.57 1.89 -34.95
C ALA A 112 2.63 0.73 -35.97
N ALA A 113 2.55 -0.51 -35.50
CA ALA A 113 2.55 -1.70 -36.37
C ALA A 113 1.33 -1.72 -37.32
N ALA A 114 0.16 -1.28 -36.86
CA ALA A 114 -1.04 -1.21 -37.68
C ALA A 114 -0.90 -0.16 -38.80
N GLU A 115 -0.31 1.00 -38.54
CA GLU A 115 -0.08 2.01 -39.57
C GLU A 115 0.98 1.57 -40.58
N GLU A 116 2.06 0.93 -40.13
CA GLU A 116 3.06 0.33 -41.03
C GLU A 116 2.43 -0.69 -41.97
N ALA A 117 1.58 -1.58 -41.44
CA ALA A 117 0.85 -2.55 -42.25
C ALA A 117 -0.10 -1.89 -43.27
N ARG A 118 -0.77 -0.80 -42.87
CA ARG A 118 -1.65 -0.02 -43.75
C ARG A 118 -0.87 0.61 -44.90
N LEU A 119 0.28 1.23 -44.61
CA LEU A 119 1.15 1.84 -45.61
C LEU A 119 1.72 0.78 -46.57
N ALA A 120 2.16 -0.36 -46.05
CA ALA A 120 2.66 -1.47 -46.87
C ALA A 120 1.58 -2.00 -47.83
N ARG A 121 0.33 -2.11 -47.36
CA ARG A 121 -0.81 -2.51 -48.20
C ARG A 121 -1.09 -1.50 -49.30
N LEU A 122 -1.13 -0.20 -48.98
CA LEU A 122 -1.35 0.85 -49.98
C LEU A 122 -0.25 0.87 -51.04
N ALA A 123 1.01 0.68 -50.65
CA ALA A 123 2.13 0.58 -51.58
C ALA A 123 1.99 -0.64 -52.51
N ALA A 124 1.57 -1.79 -51.98
CA ALA A 124 1.31 -2.99 -52.77
C ALA A 124 0.15 -2.79 -53.77
N GLU A 125 -0.93 -2.13 -53.35
CA GLU A 125 -2.08 -1.82 -54.21
C GLU A 125 -1.69 -0.84 -55.33
N GLN A 126 -0.85 0.16 -55.06
CA GLN A 126 -0.33 1.08 -56.07
C GLN A 126 0.61 0.38 -57.06
N ALA A 127 1.46 -0.54 -56.59
CA ALA A 127 2.33 -1.34 -57.45
C ALA A 127 1.52 -2.29 -58.36
N ALA A 128 0.40 -2.83 -57.86
CA ALA A 128 -0.51 -3.68 -58.63
C ALA A 128 -1.33 -2.90 -59.67
N ALA A 129 -1.62 -1.62 -59.43
CA ALA A 129 -2.41 -0.75 -60.31
C ALA A 129 -1.63 -0.17 -61.51
N GLY A 130 -0.56 -0.83 -61.96
CA GLY A 130 0.42 -0.38 -62.97
C GLY A 130 -0.12 0.34 -64.23
N PRO A 131 0.76 1.01 -65.00
CA PRO A 131 0.39 2.10 -65.91
C PRO A 131 -0.72 1.71 -66.89
N ARG A 132 -1.84 2.45 -66.84
CA ARG A 132 -2.92 2.33 -67.83
C ARG A 132 -2.32 2.57 -69.21
N ARG A 133 -2.12 1.49 -69.98
CA ARG A 133 -1.71 1.58 -71.39
C ARG A 133 -2.72 2.50 -72.09
N PRO A 134 -2.30 3.61 -72.71
CA PRO A 134 -3.20 4.42 -73.51
C PRO A 134 -3.76 3.53 -74.60
N GLY A 135 -5.09 3.47 -74.67
CA GLY A 135 -5.82 2.63 -75.60
C GLY A 135 -5.28 2.82 -77.01
N ARG A 136 -4.88 1.70 -77.62
CA ARG A 136 -4.53 1.60 -79.04
C ARG A 136 -5.72 2.14 -79.83
N ALA A 137 -5.59 3.33 -80.40
CA ALA A 137 -6.55 3.86 -81.34
C ALA A 137 -6.62 2.89 -82.53
N VAL A 138 -7.76 2.22 -82.68
CA VAL A 138 -8.09 1.45 -83.87
C VAL A 138 -8.62 2.45 -84.88
N GLY A 139 -7.71 3.00 -85.69
CA GLY A 139 -8.02 3.82 -86.86
C GLY A 139 -7.88 2.96 -88.11
N MET A 140 -8.97 2.93 -88.88
CA MET A 140 -9.19 2.25 -90.17
C MET A 140 -8.14 2.56 -91.22
#